data_AF-A0A8X8Z2S9-F1
#
_entry.id   AF-A0A8X8Z2S9-F1
#
_cell.length_a   1.000
_cell.length_b   1.000
_cell.length_c   1.000
_cell.angle_alpha   90.00
_cell.angle_beta   90.00
_cell.angle_gamma   90.00
#
_symmetry.space_group_name_H-M   'P 1'
#
loop_
_entity.id
_entity.type
_entity.pdbx_description
1 polymer ?
#
loop_
_entity_poly.entity_id
_entity_poly.type
_entity_poly.pdbx_seq_one_letter_code
_entity_poly.pdbx_strand_id
1 'polypeptide(L)'
;MRFWSVDLVVSGFTDEVDSEGDERDAEARGGVAPLIREHRVLPPLIAPPEKLSGSSSMAIGLMRRAIARVPALSPAARAVIYREHASEAAAEAKSSSTPKTFQIYRWNPDSPQKPDLQSYEIDLKECGPMVLDALIKIKNEVDPTLTFRRSCREGICGSCAMNIDGRNGLACLTKIESGGGATMITPLPHMFVIKDLVVDMTNFYNQYKSIEPWLKRKSPPENPGKENLQSKEDRKKLDGMYECILCACCSTSCPSYWWNPESYLGPAALLHANRWIMDSRDEYTKERLDAINDEFKLYRCHTILNCAKACPKGLNPGMQIQNIKRLERTN
;
A
#
# COMPACT_ATOMS: atom_id res chain seq x y z
N MET A 1 -22.33 53.44 19.47
CA MET A 1 -22.53 52.20 20.25
C MET A 1 -21.17 51.70 20.71
N ARG A 2 -21.03 51.47 22.02
CA ARG A 2 -19.78 51.14 22.71
C ARG A 2 -19.35 49.71 22.36
N PHE A 3 -18.10 49.53 21.93
CA PHE A 3 -17.38 48.26 22.07
C PHE A 3 -16.88 48.16 23.52
N TRP A 4 -17.22 47.08 24.21
CA TRP A 4 -16.60 46.71 25.48
C TRP A 4 -15.49 45.70 25.20
N SER A 5 -14.31 45.97 25.75
CA SER A 5 -13.21 45.02 25.90
C SER A 5 -13.51 44.04 27.02
N VAL A 6 -13.01 42.81 26.88
CA VAL A 6 -12.58 41.97 28.00
C VAL A 6 -11.24 41.35 27.60
N ASP A 7 -10.18 41.85 28.22
CA ASP A 7 -8.87 41.23 28.36
C ASP A 7 -8.92 40.05 29.35
N LEU A 8 -7.82 39.27 29.38
CA LEU A 8 -7.55 38.01 30.11
C LEU A 8 -8.16 36.76 29.43
N VAL A 9 -7.41 35.76 28.97
CA VAL A 9 -6.20 35.10 29.49
C VAL A 9 -5.47 34.45 28.31
N VAL A 10 -4.17 34.69 28.11
CA VAL A 10 -3.08 33.71 27.91
C VAL A 10 -1.79 34.53 27.77
N SER A 11 -1.12 34.75 28.88
CA SER A 11 0.28 35.16 28.91
C SER A 11 1.16 33.93 28.74
N GLY A 12 2.14 34.01 27.83
CA GLY A 12 3.34 33.18 27.86
C GLY A 12 3.43 32.13 26.75
N PHE A 13 3.94 32.52 25.59
CA PHE A 13 5.04 31.87 24.85
C PHE A 13 5.17 32.54 23.48
N THR A 14 5.90 33.65 23.44
CA THR A 14 6.52 34.17 22.22
C THR A 14 7.98 34.31 22.55
N ASP A 15 8.77 33.31 22.20
CA ASP A 15 10.20 33.48 21.97
C ASP A 15 10.49 33.01 20.55
N GLU A 16 11.17 33.89 19.84
CA GLU A 16 11.80 33.72 18.55
C GLU A 16 12.59 32.41 18.51
N VAL A 17 12.35 31.58 17.49
CA VAL A 17 13.24 30.47 17.19
C VAL A 17 14.18 30.98 16.10
N ASP A 18 15.28 31.57 16.55
CA ASP A 18 16.45 31.83 15.72
C ASP A 18 17.00 30.50 15.20
N SER A 19 17.21 30.50 13.88
CA SER A 19 17.87 29.47 13.13
C SER A 19 19.38 29.52 13.39
N GLU A 20 19.87 28.88 14.46
CA GLU A 20 21.27 28.44 14.60
C GLU A 20 21.46 27.70 15.93
N GLY A 21 21.44 26.36 15.89
CA GLY A 21 21.89 25.52 17.00
C GLY A 21 20.92 24.43 17.44
N ASP A 22 20.83 23.34 16.67
CA ASP A 22 20.23 22.10 17.18
C ASP A 22 20.86 20.83 16.57
N GLU A 23 22.20 20.83 16.47
CA GLU A 23 22.99 19.62 16.15
C GLU A 23 23.66 18.99 17.39
N ARG A 24 23.47 19.56 18.59
CA ARG A 24 24.12 19.06 19.82
C ARG A 24 23.20 18.44 20.86
N ASP A 25 21.88 18.52 20.71
CA ASP A 25 20.94 17.95 21.70
C ASP A 25 20.30 16.62 21.26
N ALA A 26 20.62 16.13 20.06
CA ALA A 26 20.16 14.81 19.58
C ALA A 26 20.92 13.61 20.20
N GLU A 27 22.11 13.82 20.77
CA GLU A 27 22.92 12.75 21.38
C GLU A 27 22.54 12.43 22.85
N ALA A 28 21.71 13.24 23.50
CA ALA A 28 21.38 13.07 24.92
C ALA A 28 20.19 12.12 25.21
N ARG A 29 19.51 11.58 24.19
CA ARG A 29 18.42 10.60 24.35
C ARG A 29 18.90 9.20 23.95
N GLY A 30 19.86 8.69 24.71
CA GLY A 30 20.29 7.30 24.63
C GLY A 30 19.14 6.34 24.95
N GLY A 31 18.89 5.38 24.05
CA GLY A 31 18.17 4.16 24.42
C GLY A 31 17.07 3.63 23.50
N VAL A 32 17.06 3.85 22.17
CA VAL A 32 16.23 3.03 21.25
C VAL A 32 16.88 2.84 19.86
N ALA A 33 17.69 3.79 19.40
CA ALA A 33 18.28 3.79 18.05
C ALA A 33 19.20 2.60 17.68
N PRO A 34 19.99 1.98 18.59
CA PRO A 34 20.93 0.93 18.18
C PRO A 34 20.24 -0.39 17.77
N LEU A 35 19.10 -0.73 18.38
CA LEU A 35 18.45 -2.05 18.23
C LEU A 35 17.63 -2.19 16.96
N ILE A 36 17.15 -1.08 16.38
CA ILE A 36 16.34 -1.10 15.13
C ILE A 36 17.17 -1.56 13.92
N ARG A 37 18.50 -1.40 13.96
CA ARG A 37 19.38 -1.65 12.82
C ARG A 37 19.63 -3.14 12.50
N GLU A 38 19.21 -4.08 13.34
CA GLU A 38 19.56 -5.50 13.17
C GLU A 38 18.49 -6.34 12.45
N HIS A 39 17.29 -5.82 12.20
CA HIS A 39 16.18 -6.63 11.66
C HIS A 39 15.60 -6.05 10.37
N ARG A 40 16.27 -6.32 9.24
CA ARG A 40 15.67 -6.19 7.90
C ARG A 40 14.90 -7.45 7.56
N VAL A 41 13.66 -7.29 7.10
CA VAL A 41 12.84 -8.40 6.61
C VAL A 41 13.36 -8.87 5.26
N LEU A 42 13.88 -10.10 5.19
CA LEU A 42 14.19 -10.74 3.91
C LEU A 42 12.88 -11.23 3.26
N PRO A 43 12.73 -11.11 1.93
CA PRO A 43 11.57 -11.65 1.23
C PRO A 43 11.53 -13.18 1.38
N PRO A 44 10.35 -13.80 1.50
CA PRO A 44 10.24 -15.25 1.48
C PRO A 44 10.75 -15.79 0.13
N LEU A 45 11.64 -16.80 0.18
CA LEU A 45 12.07 -17.54 -1.00
C LEU A 45 10.87 -18.29 -1.57
N ILE A 46 10.33 -17.84 -2.70
CA ILE A 46 9.28 -18.55 -3.42
C ILE A 46 9.91 -19.80 -4.05
N ALA A 47 9.55 -20.98 -3.57
CA ALA A 47 9.94 -22.24 -4.19
C ALA A 47 9.32 -22.36 -5.60
N PRO A 48 10.04 -22.86 -6.61
CA PRO A 48 9.50 -23.03 -7.95
C PRO A 48 8.37 -24.09 -7.97
N PRO A 49 7.35 -23.94 -8.82
CA PRO A 49 6.27 -24.92 -8.90
C PRO A 49 6.78 -26.27 -9.41
N GLU A 50 6.44 -27.34 -8.68
CA GLU A 50 6.69 -28.72 -9.10
C GLU A 50 6.00 -29.03 -10.43
N LYS A 51 6.73 -29.70 -11.32
CA LYS A 51 6.25 -30.12 -12.64
C LYS A 51 5.15 -31.18 -12.47
N LEU A 52 3.90 -30.81 -12.77
CA LEU A 52 2.81 -31.76 -12.99
C LEU A 52 3.03 -32.49 -14.32
N SER A 53 3.61 -33.69 -14.25
CA SER A 53 3.54 -34.69 -15.30
C SER A 53 2.21 -35.45 -15.19
N GLY A 54 1.33 -35.29 -16.17
CA GLY A 54 0.05 -36.00 -16.20
C GLY A 54 -0.62 -35.90 -17.55
N SER A 55 -0.22 -36.79 -18.47
CA SER A 55 -0.91 -37.05 -19.72
C SER A 55 -2.32 -37.54 -19.45
N SER A 56 -3.34 -36.95 -20.08
CA SER A 56 -4.58 -37.67 -20.36
C SER A 56 -5.24 -37.18 -21.63
N SER A 57 -5.50 -38.17 -22.48
CA SER A 57 -6.03 -38.15 -23.83
C SER A 57 -7.43 -37.54 -23.94
N MET A 58 -7.68 -36.81 -25.03
CA MET A 58 -9.02 -36.41 -25.47
C MET A 58 -9.78 -37.62 -26.01
N ALA A 59 -11.00 -37.85 -25.51
CA ALA A 59 -11.99 -38.71 -26.14
C ALA A 59 -13.25 -37.90 -26.47
N ILE A 60 -13.56 -37.85 -27.76
CA ILE A 60 -14.72 -37.20 -28.37
C ILE A 60 -15.93 -38.10 -28.17
N GLY A 61 -16.99 -37.60 -27.53
CA GLY A 61 -18.27 -38.28 -27.38
C GLY A 61 -19.42 -37.43 -27.91
N LEU A 62 -19.91 -37.73 -29.11
CA LEU A 62 -21.16 -37.20 -29.66
C LEU A 62 -22.36 -37.71 -28.85
N MET A 63 -23.07 -36.81 -28.17
CA MET A 63 -24.41 -37.09 -27.63
C MET A 63 -25.47 -36.47 -28.55
N ARG A 64 -26.27 -37.36 -29.16
CA ARG A 64 -27.39 -37.04 -30.05
C ARG A 64 -28.52 -36.35 -29.28
N ARG A 65 -29.05 -35.27 -29.86
CA ARG A 65 -30.30 -34.59 -29.44
C ARG A 65 -31.50 -35.50 -29.71
N ALA A 66 -32.28 -35.80 -28.69
CA ALA A 66 -33.65 -36.30 -28.83
C ALA A 66 -34.62 -35.16 -28.50
N ILE A 67 -35.37 -34.73 -29.52
CA ILE A 67 -36.47 -33.76 -29.41
C ILE A 67 -37.72 -34.58 -29.07
N ALA A 68 -38.26 -34.42 -27.86
CA ALA A 68 -39.57 -34.94 -27.50
C ALA A 68 -40.57 -33.78 -27.41
N ARG A 69 -41.69 -33.96 -28.12
CA ARG A 69 -42.78 -32.99 -28.32
C ARG A 69 -43.56 -32.75 -27.03
N VAL A 70 -43.88 -31.48 -26.78
CA VAL A 70 -44.83 -30.99 -25.77
C VAL A 70 -46.24 -31.01 -26.36
N PRO A 71 -47.27 -31.49 -25.64
CA PRO A 71 -48.65 -31.08 -25.89
C PRO A 71 -49.06 -29.95 -24.94
N ALA A 72 -49.66 -28.92 -25.51
CA ALA A 72 -50.26 -27.80 -24.80
C ALA A 72 -51.68 -28.15 -24.33
N LEU A 73 -52.02 -27.81 -23.08
CA LEU A 73 -53.40 -27.63 -22.62
C LEU A 73 -53.46 -26.43 -21.65
N SER A 74 -54.51 -25.62 -21.80
CA SER A 74 -54.67 -24.26 -21.29
C SER A 74 -55.36 -24.18 -19.90
N PRO A 75 -55.48 -22.98 -19.28
CA PRO A 75 -55.61 -22.79 -17.84
C PRO A 75 -57.06 -22.67 -17.32
N ALA A 76 -57.32 -23.18 -16.12
CA ALA A 76 -58.48 -22.77 -15.32
C ALA A 76 -58.30 -23.03 -13.81
N ALA A 77 -58.15 -21.91 -13.08
CA ALA A 77 -58.69 -21.55 -11.77
C ALA A 77 -58.74 -22.52 -10.56
N ARG A 78 -58.14 -22.02 -9.46
CA ARG A 78 -58.62 -21.97 -8.05
C ARG A 78 -58.95 -23.28 -7.32
N ALA A 79 -58.20 -23.56 -6.26
CA ALA A 79 -58.79 -23.73 -4.92
C ALA A 79 -57.72 -23.63 -3.82
N VAL A 80 -58.00 -22.76 -2.85
CA VAL A 80 -57.31 -22.59 -1.57
C VAL A 80 -57.68 -23.78 -0.68
N ILE A 81 -56.70 -24.45 -0.06
CA ILE A 81 -56.92 -25.30 1.11
C ILE A 81 -55.84 -24.97 2.15
N TYR A 82 -56.33 -24.52 3.30
CA TYR A 82 -55.61 -24.32 4.55
C TYR A 82 -54.82 -25.57 4.97
N ARG A 83 -53.60 -25.38 5.47
CA ARG A 83 -52.99 -26.30 6.44
C ARG A 83 -52.29 -25.52 7.53
N GLU A 84 -52.93 -25.59 8.70
CA GLU A 84 -52.44 -25.17 9.99
C GLU A 84 -51.21 -25.99 10.44
N HIS A 85 -50.29 -25.27 11.10
CA HIS A 85 -49.39 -25.71 12.18
C HIS A 85 -48.56 -26.99 11.99
N ALA A 86 -47.30 -26.79 11.56
CA ALA A 86 -46.18 -27.58 12.05
C ALA A 86 -45.15 -26.58 12.63
N SER A 87 -44.81 -26.75 13.90
CA SER A 87 -43.97 -25.86 14.66
C SER A 87 -42.58 -25.71 14.02
N GLU A 88 -42.18 -24.48 13.75
CA GLU A 88 -40.79 -24.12 13.48
C GLU A 88 -39.98 -24.33 14.76
N ALA A 89 -39.53 -25.55 14.98
CA ALA A 89 -38.31 -25.78 15.71
C ALA A 89 -37.19 -25.22 14.83
N ALA A 90 -36.83 -23.96 15.07
CA ALA A 90 -35.65 -23.33 14.53
C ALA A 90 -34.43 -24.15 14.98
N ALA A 91 -34.07 -25.13 14.17
CA ALA A 91 -32.75 -25.71 14.19
C ALA A 91 -31.80 -24.59 13.74
N GLU A 92 -31.20 -23.89 14.70
CA GLU A 92 -29.97 -23.16 14.51
C GLU A 92 -28.92 -24.16 14.02
N ALA A 93 -28.90 -24.38 12.71
CA ALA A 93 -27.76 -24.92 12.04
C ALA A 93 -26.63 -23.90 12.24
N LYS A 94 -25.85 -24.07 13.31
CA LYS A 94 -24.47 -23.56 13.37
C LYS A 94 -23.77 -24.10 12.15
N SER A 95 -23.83 -23.36 11.05
CA SER A 95 -23.03 -23.62 9.89
C SER A 95 -21.59 -23.54 10.38
N SER A 96 -20.91 -24.67 10.48
CA SER A 96 -19.52 -24.73 10.88
C SER A 96 -18.70 -24.02 9.80
N SER A 97 -18.44 -22.73 9.96
CA SER A 97 -17.42 -22.05 9.16
C SER A 97 -16.09 -22.57 9.67
N THR A 98 -15.30 -23.19 8.79
CA THR A 98 -13.88 -23.41 9.10
C THR A 98 -13.24 -22.03 9.29
N PRO A 99 -12.64 -21.73 10.45
CA PRO A 99 -11.99 -20.44 10.66
C PRO A 99 -10.84 -20.26 9.68
N LYS A 100 -10.57 -19.02 9.28
CA LYS A 100 -9.42 -18.67 8.44
C LYS A 100 -8.22 -18.42 9.34
N THR A 101 -7.11 -19.09 9.05
CA THR A 101 -5.84 -18.86 9.74
C THR A 101 -5.05 -17.72 9.09
N PHE A 102 -4.55 -16.81 9.92
CA PHE A 102 -3.60 -15.77 9.56
C PHE A 102 -2.28 -16.01 10.27
N GLN A 103 -1.18 -16.06 9.52
CA GLN A 103 0.17 -16.15 10.07
C GLN A 103 0.82 -14.77 10.01
N ILE A 104 0.99 -14.13 11.17
CA ILE A 104 1.40 -12.74 11.26
C ILE A 104 2.80 -12.66 11.86
N TYR A 105 3.68 -11.91 11.22
CA TYR A 105 5.00 -11.56 11.75
C TYR A 105 4.86 -10.76 13.05
N ARG A 106 5.55 -11.22 14.09
CA ARG A 106 5.59 -10.59 15.41
C ARG A 106 7.03 -10.28 15.81
N TRP A 107 7.23 -9.07 16.34
CA TRP A 107 8.49 -8.66 16.95
C TRP A 107 8.26 -7.49 17.89
N ASN A 108 8.86 -7.53 19.08
CA ASN A 108 8.72 -6.49 20.08
C ASN A 108 10.09 -5.97 20.55
N PRO A 109 10.40 -4.66 20.38
CA PRO A 109 11.68 -4.11 20.83
C PRO A 109 11.89 -4.20 22.34
N ASP A 110 10.81 -4.18 23.12
CA ASP A 110 10.86 -4.23 24.60
C ASP A 110 11.22 -5.64 25.13
N SER A 111 11.11 -6.67 24.27
CA SER A 111 11.45 -8.05 24.59
C SER A 111 12.15 -8.67 23.38
N PRO A 112 13.48 -8.41 23.21
CA PRO A 112 14.22 -8.64 21.97
C PRO A 112 14.51 -10.13 21.74
N GLN A 113 13.46 -10.88 21.44
CA GLN A 113 13.53 -12.24 20.92
C GLN A 113 13.57 -12.19 19.39
N LYS A 114 13.97 -13.31 18.79
CA LYS A 114 13.91 -13.46 17.34
C LYS A 114 12.46 -13.27 16.86
N PRO A 115 12.23 -12.60 15.72
CA PRO A 115 10.91 -12.52 15.15
C PRO A 115 10.31 -13.90 14.89
N ASP A 116 9.00 -14.03 15.04
CA ASP A 116 8.28 -15.27 14.83
C ASP A 116 6.96 -15.04 14.07
N LEU A 117 6.42 -16.09 13.46
CA LEU A 117 5.11 -16.11 12.82
C LEU A 117 4.08 -16.69 13.78
N GLN A 118 3.17 -15.85 14.27
CA GLN A 118 2.07 -16.29 15.12
C GLN A 118 0.81 -16.54 14.31
N SER A 119 0.13 -17.66 14.61
CA SER A 119 -1.11 -18.06 13.95
C SER A 119 -2.32 -17.54 14.72
N TYR A 120 -3.27 -16.92 14.01
CA TYR A 120 -4.55 -16.46 14.52
C TYR A 120 -5.68 -17.05 13.70
N GLU A 121 -6.68 -17.64 14.36
CA GLU A 121 -7.87 -18.20 13.70
C GLU A 121 -9.03 -17.22 13.83
N ILE A 122 -9.65 -16.86 12.70
CA ILE A 122 -10.73 -15.87 12.64
C ILE A 122 -11.91 -16.45 11.88
N ASP A 123 -13.10 -16.39 12.49
CA ASP A 123 -14.35 -16.69 11.78
C ASP A 123 -14.67 -15.57 10.78
N LEU A 124 -14.68 -15.92 9.49
CA LEU A 124 -14.94 -14.97 8.42
C LEU A 124 -16.40 -14.49 8.37
N LYS A 125 -17.35 -15.16 9.06
CA LYS A 125 -18.73 -14.68 9.16
C LYS A 125 -18.87 -13.46 10.07
N GLU A 126 -17.95 -13.33 11.02
CA GLU A 126 -17.90 -12.24 12.00
C GLU A 126 -16.77 -11.24 11.70
N CYS A 127 -16.21 -11.29 10.49
CA CYS A 127 -15.12 -10.45 10.05
C CYS A 127 -15.48 -9.75 8.74
N GLY A 128 -15.03 -8.51 8.59
CA GLY A 128 -15.11 -7.83 7.30
C GLY A 128 -14.28 -8.54 6.22
N PRO A 129 -14.53 -8.25 4.94
CA PRO A 129 -13.96 -8.99 3.82
C PRO A 129 -12.47 -8.68 3.55
N MET A 130 -11.91 -7.64 4.16
CA MET A 130 -10.54 -7.18 3.89
C MET A 130 -9.56 -7.65 4.96
N VAL A 131 -8.30 -7.83 4.59
CA VAL A 131 -7.23 -8.21 5.52
C VAL A 131 -7.11 -7.21 6.68
N LEU A 132 -7.35 -5.91 6.44
CA LEU A 132 -7.39 -4.91 7.50
C LEU A 132 -8.48 -5.20 8.55
N ASP A 133 -9.64 -5.71 8.13
CA ASP A 133 -10.72 -6.05 9.06
C ASP A 133 -10.29 -7.20 9.99
N ALA A 134 -9.63 -8.21 9.45
CA ALA A 134 -9.05 -9.30 10.24
C ALA A 134 -7.98 -8.81 11.22
N LEU A 135 -7.06 -7.94 10.79
CA LEU A 135 -6.04 -7.35 11.67
C LEU A 135 -6.65 -6.54 12.81
N ILE A 136 -7.70 -5.76 12.53
CA ILE A 136 -8.43 -5.01 13.56
C ILE A 136 -9.15 -5.96 14.52
N LYS A 137 -9.82 -7.00 14.02
CA LYS A 137 -10.50 -8.00 14.85
C LYS A 137 -9.51 -8.73 15.76
N ILE A 138 -8.40 -9.22 15.21
CA ILE A 138 -7.32 -9.84 16.00
C ILE A 138 -6.86 -8.89 17.10
N LYS A 139 -6.56 -7.64 16.77
CA LYS A 139 -6.10 -6.68 17.79
C LYS A 139 -7.14 -6.41 18.87
N ASN A 140 -8.40 -6.26 18.51
CA ASN A 140 -9.44 -5.85 19.47
C ASN A 140 -9.93 -7.00 20.34
N GLU A 141 -9.95 -8.22 19.82
CA GLU A 141 -10.65 -9.35 20.44
C GLU A 141 -9.73 -10.49 20.87
N VAL A 142 -8.54 -10.63 20.27
CA VAL A 142 -7.65 -11.78 20.48
C VAL A 142 -6.32 -11.36 21.11
N ASP A 143 -5.62 -10.40 20.51
CA ASP A 143 -4.30 -9.96 20.93
C ASP A 143 -4.11 -8.43 20.80
N PRO A 144 -4.38 -7.69 21.89
CA PRO A 144 -4.20 -6.23 21.93
C PRO A 144 -2.77 -5.75 21.68
N THR A 145 -1.77 -6.62 21.77
CA THR A 145 -0.36 -6.25 21.57
C THR A 145 0.02 -6.11 20.10
N LEU A 146 -0.77 -6.70 19.19
CA LEU A 146 -0.53 -6.63 17.74
C LEU A 146 -0.50 -5.18 17.25
N THR A 147 0.57 -4.79 16.58
CA THR A 147 0.80 -3.41 16.14
C THR A 147 0.93 -3.29 14.62
N PHE A 148 0.16 -2.40 14.01
CA PHE A 148 0.19 -2.09 12.58
C PHE A 148 -0.32 -0.67 12.31
N ARG A 149 0.05 -0.09 11.16
CA ARG A 149 -0.42 1.25 10.75
C ARG A 149 -1.70 1.14 9.91
N ARG A 150 -2.68 2.00 10.18
CA ARG A 150 -3.92 2.13 9.40
C ARG A 150 -4.56 3.52 9.60
N SER A 151 -5.36 3.97 8.64
CA SER A 151 -6.17 5.19 8.77
C SER A 151 -7.46 5.12 7.94
N CYS A 152 -7.40 5.43 6.63
CA CYS A 152 -8.58 5.72 5.79
C CYS A 152 -9.63 4.59 5.68
N ARG A 153 -9.20 3.36 5.32
CA ARG A 153 -9.99 2.17 4.94
C ARG A 153 -10.39 2.05 3.46
N GLU A 154 -10.15 3.07 2.63
CA GLU A 154 -10.49 3.08 1.20
C GLU A 154 -9.26 3.15 0.27
N GLY A 155 -8.06 2.92 0.81
CA GLY A 155 -6.84 2.80 0.00
C GLY A 155 -6.34 4.12 -0.58
N ILE A 156 -6.46 5.22 0.17
CA ILE A 156 -5.97 6.55 -0.23
C ILE A 156 -4.81 7.06 0.62
N CYS A 157 -4.74 6.74 1.93
CA CYS A 157 -3.68 7.25 2.81
C CYS A 157 -2.32 6.52 2.69
N GLY A 158 -2.30 5.29 2.14
CA GLY A 158 -1.09 4.49 2.00
C GLY A 158 -0.53 3.84 3.27
N SER A 159 -1.06 4.14 4.46
CA SER A 159 -0.44 3.73 5.74
C SER A 159 -0.44 2.22 6.03
N CYS A 160 -1.41 1.46 5.50
CA CYS A 160 -1.55 0.02 5.77
C CYS A 160 -0.83 -0.85 4.73
N ALA A 161 0.26 -0.35 4.17
CA ALA A 161 1.12 -1.07 3.26
C ALA A 161 1.89 -2.17 4.01
N MET A 162 1.80 -3.40 3.51
CA MET A 162 2.47 -4.57 4.06
C MET A 162 2.59 -5.66 2.99
N ASN A 163 3.28 -6.76 3.30
CA ASN A 163 3.36 -7.91 2.42
C ASN A 163 2.33 -8.97 2.85
N ILE A 164 1.44 -9.34 1.93
CA ILE A 164 0.36 -10.29 2.13
C ILE A 164 0.54 -11.40 1.09
N ASP A 165 0.73 -12.63 1.53
CA ASP A 165 0.99 -13.80 0.69
C ASP A 165 2.11 -13.57 -0.34
N GLY A 166 3.21 -12.96 0.12
CA GLY A 166 4.39 -12.67 -0.68
C GLY A 166 4.26 -11.43 -1.58
N ARG A 167 3.11 -10.73 -1.58
CA ARG A 167 2.88 -9.55 -2.42
C ARG A 167 2.66 -8.29 -1.58
N ASN A 168 3.35 -7.22 -1.94
CA ASN A 168 3.11 -5.92 -1.32
C ASN A 168 1.75 -5.38 -1.75
N GLY A 169 0.96 -4.92 -0.78
CA GLY A 169 -0.38 -4.40 -1.00
C GLY A 169 -0.85 -3.55 0.17
N LEU A 170 -2.07 -3.01 0.06
CA LEU A 170 -2.74 -2.32 1.15
C LEU A 170 -3.71 -3.28 1.83
N ALA A 171 -3.56 -3.51 3.13
CA ALA A 171 -4.45 -4.41 3.86
C ALA A 171 -5.94 -4.05 3.72
N CYS A 172 -6.27 -2.76 3.56
CA CYS A 172 -7.65 -2.30 3.35
C CYS A 172 -8.22 -2.58 1.95
N LEU A 173 -7.37 -2.88 0.96
CA LEU A 173 -7.80 -3.23 -0.39
C LEU A 173 -7.61 -4.72 -0.72
N THR A 174 -6.86 -5.45 0.11
CA THR A 174 -6.64 -6.88 -0.07
C THR A 174 -7.80 -7.66 0.52
N LYS A 175 -8.58 -8.31 -0.35
CA LYS A 175 -9.65 -9.21 0.05
C LYS A 175 -9.09 -10.47 0.69
N ILE A 176 -9.75 -10.96 1.72
CA ILE A 176 -9.45 -12.27 2.32
C ILE A 176 -9.97 -13.35 1.38
N GLU A 177 -9.10 -14.29 1.01
CA GLU A 177 -9.49 -15.47 0.26
C GLU A 177 -10.16 -16.48 1.21
N SER A 178 -11.45 -16.74 0.98
CA SER A 178 -12.28 -17.65 1.78
C SER A 178 -11.93 -19.13 1.62
N GLY A 179 -11.19 -19.48 0.57
CA GLY A 179 -10.61 -20.81 0.35
C GLY A 179 -9.09 -20.75 0.38
N GLY A 180 -8.44 -21.87 0.72
CA GLY A 180 -6.98 -22.00 0.71
C GLY A 180 -6.34 -22.00 2.10
N GLY A 181 -5.00 -22.15 2.12
CA GLY A 181 -4.20 -22.24 3.34
C GLY A 181 -4.16 -20.95 4.17
N ALA A 182 -3.28 -20.93 5.17
CA ALA A 182 -3.08 -19.76 6.02
C ALA A 182 -2.62 -18.56 5.17
N THR A 183 -3.18 -17.38 5.46
CA THR A 183 -2.74 -16.11 4.85
C THR A 183 -1.57 -15.56 5.65
N MET A 184 -0.42 -15.39 5.01
CA MET A 184 0.79 -14.90 5.64
C MET A 184 0.90 -13.38 5.51
N ILE A 185 1.09 -12.69 6.63
CA ILE A 185 1.20 -11.24 6.70
C ILE A 185 2.55 -10.88 7.33
N THR A 186 3.38 -10.17 6.57
CA THR A 186 4.70 -9.71 7.01
C THR A 186 4.84 -8.20 6.75
N PRO A 187 5.80 -7.52 7.41
CA PRO A 187 6.06 -6.11 7.17
C PRO A 187 6.52 -5.86 5.74
N LEU A 188 6.62 -4.59 5.33
CA LEU A 188 7.20 -4.27 4.02
C LEU A 188 8.64 -4.81 3.92
N PRO A 189 9.01 -5.52 2.84
CA PRO A 189 10.32 -6.15 2.72
C PRO A 189 11.48 -5.16 2.73
N HIS A 190 12.63 -5.60 3.26
CA HIS A 190 13.91 -4.86 3.32
C HIS A 190 13.86 -3.51 4.04
N MET A 191 12.83 -3.27 4.84
CA MET A 191 12.76 -2.15 5.77
C MET A 191 13.15 -2.60 7.17
N PHE A 192 13.66 -1.70 8.00
CA PHE A 192 13.88 -1.97 9.41
C PHE A 192 12.55 -2.04 10.15
N VAL A 193 12.34 -3.07 10.96
CA VAL A 193 11.10 -3.23 11.74
C VAL A 193 11.22 -2.47 13.07
N ILE A 194 10.21 -1.66 13.38
CA ILE A 194 10.07 -0.95 14.67
C ILE A 194 9.28 -1.81 15.67
N LYS A 195 8.19 -2.45 15.22
CA LYS A 195 7.37 -3.38 16.02
C LYS A 195 6.37 -4.09 15.12
N ASP A 196 6.25 -5.41 15.23
CA ASP A 196 5.30 -6.21 14.44
C ASP A 196 5.30 -5.81 12.95
N LEU A 197 4.18 -5.30 12.42
CA LEU A 197 4.02 -4.89 11.02
C LEU A 197 4.42 -3.44 10.74
N VAL A 198 4.98 -2.74 11.73
CA VAL A 198 5.40 -1.34 11.64
C VAL A 198 6.88 -1.25 11.28
N VAL A 199 7.16 -0.66 10.12
CA VAL A 199 8.54 -0.44 9.63
C VAL A 199 8.99 1.02 9.78
N ASP A 200 10.29 1.24 9.79
CA ASP A 200 10.89 2.57 9.68
C ASP A 200 10.79 3.10 8.24
N MET A 201 10.13 4.25 8.09
CA MET A 201 9.88 4.91 6.81
C MET A 201 10.81 6.11 6.57
N THR A 202 11.75 6.38 7.47
CA THR A 202 12.61 7.58 7.46
C THR A 202 13.39 7.70 6.17
N ASN A 203 14.10 6.65 5.72
CA ASN A 203 14.84 6.67 4.47
C ASN A 203 13.95 6.93 3.26
N PHE A 204 12.77 6.29 3.21
CA PHE A 204 11.81 6.48 2.13
C PHE A 204 11.36 7.95 2.01
N TYR A 205 11.05 8.60 3.13
CA TYR A 205 10.66 10.01 3.14
C TYR A 205 11.84 10.96 2.87
N ASN A 206 13.04 10.63 3.34
CA ASN A 206 14.24 11.42 3.05
C ASN A 206 14.56 11.43 1.55
N GLN A 207 14.44 10.28 0.88
CA GLN A 207 14.60 10.18 -0.57
C GLN A 207 13.52 10.97 -1.32
N TYR A 208 12.26 10.90 -0.87
CA TYR A 208 11.20 11.74 -1.41
C TYR A 208 11.46 13.24 -1.21
N LYS A 209 11.99 13.64 -0.05
CA LYS A 209 12.38 15.05 0.21
C LYS A 209 13.52 15.49 -0.69
N SER A 210 14.48 14.61 -0.97
CA SER A 210 15.70 14.92 -1.75
C SER A 210 15.44 15.32 -3.21
N ILE A 211 14.28 14.97 -3.78
CA ILE A 211 13.90 15.36 -5.14
C ILE A 211 13.22 16.74 -5.21
N GLU A 212 13.14 17.43 -4.07
CA GLU A 212 12.51 18.74 -3.91
C GLU A 212 11.08 18.80 -4.48
N PRO A 213 10.11 18.05 -3.89
CA PRO A 213 8.83 17.79 -4.52
C PRO A 213 7.81 18.93 -4.37
N TRP A 214 8.21 20.16 -4.73
CA TRP A 214 7.36 21.36 -4.79
C TRP A 214 7.61 22.12 -6.09
N LEU A 215 6.70 23.01 -6.47
CA LEU A 215 6.81 23.82 -7.69
C LEU A 215 7.96 24.82 -7.56
N LYS A 216 8.91 24.80 -8.50
CA LYS A 216 10.01 25.76 -8.54
C LYS A 216 9.93 26.64 -9.78
N ARG A 217 10.07 27.95 -9.60
CA ARG A 217 10.06 28.96 -10.67
C ARG A 217 11.23 29.93 -10.48
N LYS A 218 11.81 30.38 -11.59
CA LYS A 218 12.90 31.37 -11.66
C LYS A 218 12.31 32.76 -11.85
N SER A 219 11.18 32.84 -12.54
CA SER A 219 10.45 34.08 -12.79
C SER A 219 9.23 34.24 -11.85
N PRO A 220 8.83 35.48 -11.52
CA PRO A 220 7.57 35.73 -10.82
C PRO A 220 6.37 35.29 -11.69
N PRO A 221 5.16 35.09 -11.10
CA PRO A 221 3.94 34.90 -11.86
C PRO A 221 3.73 36.01 -12.89
N GLU A 222 3.50 35.64 -14.16
CA GLU A 222 3.22 36.59 -15.24
C GLU A 222 2.03 37.50 -14.90
N ASN A 223 1.06 36.96 -14.16
CA ASN A 223 -0.12 37.67 -13.69
C ASN A 223 -0.20 37.60 -12.15
N PRO A 224 0.42 38.54 -11.41
CA PRO A 224 0.33 38.57 -9.95
C PRO A 224 -1.13 38.58 -9.48
N GLY A 225 -1.43 37.76 -8.45
CA GLY A 225 -2.79 37.60 -7.92
C GLY A 225 -3.71 36.67 -8.74
N LYS A 226 -3.21 36.03 -9.79
CA LYS A 226 -3.93 35.00 -10.57
C LYS A 226 -3.20 33.66 -10.54
N GLU A 227 -3.91 32.62 -10.97
CA GLU A 227 -3.39 31.26 -11.11
C GLU A 227 -2.34 31.16 -12.24
N ASN A 228 -1.36 30.26 -12.10
CA ASN A 228 -0.45 29.93 -13.19
C ASN A 228 -1.20 29.10 -14.24
N LEU A 229 -1.28 29.59 -15.47
CA LEU A 229 -1.99 28.93 -16.54
C LEU A 229 -1.30 27.62 -16.96
N GLN A 230 -2.10 26.60 -17.26
CA GLN A 230 -1.63 25.32 -17.78
C GLN A 230 -2.66 24.77 -18.77
N SER A 231 -2.19 24.31 -19.94
CA SER A 231 -3.06 23.68 -20.92
C SER A 231 -3.60 22.33 -20.42
N LYS A 232 -4.73 21.87 -20.97
CA LYS A 232 -5.28 20.55 -20.62
C LYS A 232 -4.32 19.43 -21.02
N GLU A 233 -3.64 19.62 -22.15
CA GLU A 233 -2.64 18.72 -22.71
C GLU A 233 -1.43 18.59 -21.77
N ASP A 234 -0.93 19.70 -21.23
CA ASP A 234 0.17 19.69 -20.28
C ASP A 234 -0.24 19.09 -18.94
N ARG A 235 -1.42 19.44 -18.41
CA ARG A 235 -1.93 18.85 -17.18
C ARG A 235 -2.07 17.34 -17.29
N LYS A 236 -2.51 16.83 -18.45
CA LYS A 236 -2.67 15.40 -18.71
C LYS A 236 -1.33 14.64 -18.68
N LYS A 237 -0.19 15.29 -18.94
CA LYS A 237 1.13 14.66 -18.80
C LYS A 237 1.43 14.22 -17.37
N LEU A 238 0.74 14.78 -16.37
CA LEU A 238 0.93 14.45 -14.97
C LEU A 238 0.13 13.22 -14.51
N ASP A 239 -0.86 12.80 -15.30
CA ASP A 239 -1.70 11.64 -14.98
C ASP A 239 -0.88 10.35 -14.92
N GLY A 240 -1.20 9.50 -13.94
CA GLY A 240 -0.41 8.32 -13.64
C GLY A 240 0.85 8.58 -12.80
N MET A 241 0.98 9.78 -12.22
CA MET A 241 2.05 10.15 -11.29
C MET A 241 1.56 10.85 -10.03
N TYR A 242 0.71 11.88 -10.13
CA TYR A 242 0.27 12.63 -8.94
C TYR A 242 -0.65 11.81 -8.02
N GLU A 243 -1.24 10.72 -8.52
CA GLU A 243 -2.10 9.79 -7.80
C GLU A 243 -1.32 8.88 -6.83
N CYS A 244 0.02 8.99 -6.80
CA CYS A 244 0.85 8.23 -5.89
C CYS A 244 0.58 8.66 -4.43
N ILE A 245 0.28 7.66 -3.60
CA ILE A 245 -0.09 7.84 -2.19
C ILE A 245 1.07 7.60 -1.21
N LEU A 246 2.31 7.55 -1.71
CA LEU A 246 3.52 7.35 -0.90
C LEU A 246 3.49 6.12 0.04
N CYS A 247 2.87 5.02 -0.40
CA CYS A 247 2.73 3.79 0.39
C CYS A 247 3.97 2.88 0.43
N ALA A 248 5.03 3.21 -0.31
CA ALA A 248 6.26 2.42 -0.46
C ALA A 248 6.15 0.98 -1.00
N CYS A 249 4.95 0.48 -1.35
CA CYS A 249 4.78 -0.88 -1.92
C CYS A 249 5.69 -1.13 -3.13
N CYS A 250 5.84 -0.13 -4.00
CA CYS A 250 6.67 -0.22 -5.21
C CYS A 250 8.18 -0.24 -4.90
N SER A 251 8.65 0.57 -3.94
CA SER A 251 10.07 0.62 -3.57
C SER A 251 10.49 -0.66 -2.87
N THR A 252 9.67 -1.12 -1.93
CA THR A 252 9.92 -2.34 -1.15
C THR A 252 9.59 -3.63 -1.91
N SER A 253 9.11 -3.55 -3.15
CA SER A 253 9.04 -4.70 -4.08
C SER A 253 10.21 -4.75 -5.07
N CYS A 254 11.06 -3.72 -5.09
CA CYS A 254 12.15 -3.57 -6.05
C CYS A 254 13.45 -4.19 -5.52
N PRO A 255 13.98 -5.26 -6.12
CA PRO A 255 15.23 -5.87 -5.66
C PRO A 255 16.43 -4.92 -5.68
N SER A 256 16.49 -4.00 -6.65
CA SER A 256 17.57 -3.01 -6.69
C SER A 256 17.57 -2.09 -5.47
N TYR A 257 16.38 -1.76 -4.96
CA TYR A 257 16.19 -0.95 -3.76
C TYR A 257 16.56 -1.72 -2.49
N TRP A 258 16.34 -3.03 -2.47
CA TRP A 258 16.75 -3.90 -1.36
C TRP A 258 18.27 -3.93 -1.17
N TRP A 259 19.00 -3.98 -2.29
CA TRP A 259 20.46 -4.03 -2.30
C TRP A 259 21.12 -2.67 -2.11
N ASN A 260 20.48 -1.59 -2.59
CA ASN A 260 21.06 -0.24 -2.56
C ASN A 260 20.08 0.78 -1.95
N PRO A 261 19.56 0.58 -0.73
CA PRO A 261 18.48 1.40 -0.19
C PRO A 261 18.88 2.85 0.09
N GLU A 262 20.17 3.10 0.35
CA GLU A 262 20.68 4.45 0.66
C GLU A 262 21.01 5.24 -0.62
N SER A 263 21.52 4.56 -1.65
CA SER A 263 22.02 5.20 -2.88
C SER A 263 20.99 5.23 -4.01
N TYR A 264 20.17 4.19 -4.17
CA TYR A 264 19.12 4.17 -5.19
C TYR A 264 17.84 4.80 -4.64
N LEU A 265 17.39 5.89 -5.28
CA LEU A 265 16.20 6.66 -4.86
C LEU A 265 14.92 5.82 -4.84
N GLY A 266 14.86 4.80 -5.68
CA GLY A 266 13.72 3.91 -5.76
C GLY A 266 12.56 4.45 -6.61
N PRO A 267 11.61 3.57 -6.96
CA PRO A 267 10.54 3.87 -7.90
C PRO A 267 9.57 4.95 -7.43
N ALA A 268 9.27 5.07 -6.13
CA ALA A 268 8.36 6.10 -5.65
C ALA A 268 8.95 7.51 -5.82
N ALA A 269 10.18 7.72 -5.36
CA ALA A 269 10.86 9.01 -5.48
C ALA A 269 11.07 9.37 -6.95
N LEU A 270 11.52 8.43 -7.79
CA LEU A 270 11.72 8.69 -9.22
C LEU A 270 10.41 8.96 -9.98
N LEU A 271 9.30 8.32 -9.60
CA LEU A 271 7.99 8.67 -10.14
C LEU A 271 7.61 10.12 -9.80
N HIS A 272 7.83 10.55 -8.56
CA HIS A 272 7.56 11.92 -8.15
C HIS A 272 8.54 12.93 -8.77
N ALA A 273 9.79 12.54 -9.01
CA ALA A 273 10.74 13.37 -9.75
C ALA A 273 10.24 13.61 -11.18
N ASN A 274 9.80 12.55 -11.88
CA ASN A 274 9.23 12.68 -13.22
C ASN A 274 7.97 13.56 -13.22
N ARG A 275 7.14 13.49 -12.16
CA ARG A 275 5.97 14.37 -12.02
C ARG A 275 6.31 15.85 -12.00
N TRP A 276 7.46 16.23 -11.45
CA TRP A 276 7.91 17.62 -11.43
C TRP A 276 8.67 18.00 -12.71
N ILE A 277 9.51 17.10 -13.24
CA ILE A 277 10.20 17.26 -14.52
C ILE A 277 9.22 17.51 -15.67
N MET A 278 8.05 16.86 -15.64
CA MET A 278 7.02 16.94 -16.68
C MET A 278 5.98 18.05 -16.46
N ASP A 279 6.01 18.78 -15.34
CA ASP A 279 5.04 19.85 -15.08
C ASP A 279 5.46 21.12 -15.84
N SER A 280 4.64 21.56 -16.80
CA SER A 280 4.92 22.74 -17.62
C SER A 280 5.06 24.04 -16.82
N ARG A 281 4.60 24.06 -15.57
CA ARG A 281 4.71 25.22 -14.67
C ARG A 281 6.04 25.27 -13.91
N ASP A 282 6.80 24.17 -13.88
CA ASP A 282 8.08 24.07 -13.19
C ASP A 282 9.22 24.50 -14.12
N GLU A 283 10.05 25.45 -13.69
CA GLU A 283 11.11 26.05 -14.51
C GLU A 283 12.51 25.45 -14.19
N TYR A 284 12.55 24.34 -13.46
CA TYR A 284 13.76 23.68 -12.97
C TYR A 284 13.98 22.28 -13.59
N THR A 285 13.39 22.01 -14.75
CA THR A 285 13.49 20.70 -15.42
C THR A 285 14.93 20.22 -15.55
N LYS A 286 15.86 21.09 -16.01
CA LYS A 286 17.27 20.73 -16.19
C LYS A 286 17.94 20.40 -14.86
N GLU A 287 17.78 21.28 -13.87
CA GLU A 287 18.37 21.09 -12.54
C GLU A 287 17.86 19.83 -11.84
N ARG A 288 16.58 19.47 -12.05
CA ARG A 288 15.99 18.24 -11.52
C ARG A 288 16.54 16.98 -12.19
N LEU A 289 16.74 17.01 -13.51
CA LEU A 289 17.40 15.94 -14.26
C LEU A 289 18.84 15.76 -13.77
N ASP A 290 19.62 16.84 -13.75
CA ASP A 290 21.01 16.83 -13.28
C ASP A 290 21.13 16.29 -11.84
N ALA A 291 20.20 16.63 -10.94
CA ALA A 291 20.22 16.18 -9.54
C ALA A 291 20.05 14.67 -9.35
N ILE A 292 19.39 13.99 -10.30
CA ILE A 292 19.12 12.54 -10.26
C ILE A 292 19.94 11.75 -11.29
N ASN A 293 20.64 12.43 -12.20
CA ASN A 293 21.54 11.84 -13.19
C ASN A 293 22.83 11.33 -12.54
N ASP A 294 22.68 10.23 -11.81
CA ASP A 294 23.75 9.53 -11.10
C ASP A 294 23.59 8.02 -11.26
N GLU A 295 24.73 7.31 -11.27
CA GLU A 295 24.78 5.86 -11.48
C GLU A 295 23.86 5.12 -10.50
N PHE A 296 23.86 5.56 -9.24
CA PHE A 296 23.06 4.95 -8.19
C PHE A 296 21.64 5.49 -8.13
N LYS A 297 21.44 6.81 -8.17
CA LYS A 297 20.13 7.43 -7.99
C LYS A 297 19.11 7.00 -9.06
N LEU A 298 19.51 6.98 -10.33
CA LEU A 298 18.62 6.70 -11.46
C LEU A 298 18.94 5.37 -12.17
N TYR A 299 20.22 5.09 -12.41
CA TYR A 299 20.61 4.01 -13.32
C TYR A 299 20.58 2.60 -12.71
N ARG A 300 20.48 2.47 -11.38
CA ARG A 300 20.21 1.19 -10.69
C ARG A 300 18.82 0.60 -10.97
N CYS A 301 17.95 1.28 -11.70
CA CYS A 301 16.75 0.65 -12.25
C CYS A 301 17.08 -0.31 -13.40
N HIS A 302 17.01 -1.61 -13.12
CA HIS A 302 17.23 -2.71 -14.08
C HIS A 302 15.94 -3.21 -14.77
N THR A 303 14.88 -2.38 -14.81
CA THR A 303 13.62 -2.72 -15.49
C THR A 303 13.02 -4.06 -15.04
N ILE A 304 13.07 -4.34 -13.73
CA ILE A 304 12.49 -5.55 -13.11
C ILE A 304 10.96 -5.49 -13.09
N LEU A 305 10.38 -4.28 -13.11
CA LEU A 305 8.94 -4.00 -13.19
C LEU A 305 8.05 -4.49 -12.03
N ASN A 306 8.63 -5.06 -10.95
CA ASN A 306 7.90 -5.33 -9.70
C ASN A 306 7.19 -4.08 -9.15
N CYS A 307 7.77 -2.89 -9.36
CA CYS A 307 7.20 -1.63 -8.90
C CYS A 307 5.82 -1.33 -9.52
N ALA A 308 5.61 -1.66 -10.80
CA ALA A 308 4.33 -1.48 -11.47
C ALA A 308 3.31 -2.53 -11.01
N LYS A 309 3.74 -3.79 -10.90
CA LYS A 309 2.89 -4.89 -10.42
C LYS A 309 2.42 -4.70 -8.97
N ALA A 310 3.28 -4.13 -8.12
CA ALA A 310 2.98 -3.93 -6.70
C ALA A 310 2.21 -2.64 -6.40
N CYS A 311 1.97 -1.76 -7.39
CA CYS A 311 1.31 -0.49 -7.13
C CYS A 311 -0.20 -0.70 -6.87
N PRO A 312 -0.71 -0.44 -5.66
CA PRO A 312 -2.13 -0.63 -5.35
C PRO A 312 -3.04 0.38 -6.07
N LYS A 313 -2.46 1.44 -6.64
CA LYS A 313 -3.16 2.45 -7.44
C LYS A 313 -3.04 2.21 -8.95
N GLY A 314 -2.41 1.12 -9.38
CA GLY A 314 -2.24 0.80 -10.80
C GLY A 314 -1.29 1.75 -11.55
N LEU A 315 -0.45 2.50 -10.85
CA LEU A 315 0.55 3.37 -11.47
C LEU A 315 1.71 2.56 -12.02
N ASN A 316 2.46 3.16 -12.95
CA ASN A 316 3.61 2.51 -13.56
C ASN A 316 4.92 3.29 -13.30
N PRO A 317 5.51 3.19 -12.08
CA PRO A 317 6.79 3.83 -11.78
C PRO A 317 7.92 3.42 -12.72
N GLY A 318 7.92 2.16 -13.18
CA GLY A 318 8.93 1.67 -14.12
C GLY A 318 8.93 2.45 -15.44
N MET A 319 7.74 2.73 -15.98
CA MET A 319 7.58 3.57 -17.17
C MET A 319 8.07 5.02 -16.92
N GLN A 320 7.78 5.59 -15.75
CA GLN A 320 8.23 6.95 -15.42
C GLN A 320 9.76 7.04 -15.29
N ILE A 321 10.39 6.03 -14.71
CA ILE A 321 11.86 5.94 -14.66
C ILE A 321 12.44 5.86 -16.08
N GLN A 322 11.82 5.09 -16.98
CA GLN A 322 12.25 5.03 -18.38
C GLN A 322 12.04 6.37 -19.11
N ASN A 323 10.99 7.11 -18.77
CA ASN A 323 10.78 8.45 -19.31
C ASN A 323 11.92 9.41 -18.89
N ILE A 324 12.31 9.42 -17.62
CA ILE A 324 13.47 10.21 -17.14
C ILE A 324 14.72 9.83 -17.94
N LYS A 325 15.06 8.53 -18.01
CA LYS A 325 16.23 8.03 -18.77
C LYS A 325 16.18 8.40 -20.27
N ARG A 326 14.99 8.59 -20.84
CA ARG A 326 14.85 9.08 -22.21
C ARG A 326 15.16 10.59 -22.29
N LEU A 327 14.62 11.38 -21.37
CA LEU A 327 14.87 12.82 -21.30
C LEU A 327 16.37 13.12 -21.12
N GLU A 328 17.07 12.37 -20.25
CA GLU A 328 18.53 12.49 -20.06
C GLU A 328 19.36 12.23 -21.33
N ARG A 329 18.83 11.45 -22.29
CA ARG A 329 19.53 11.19 -23.56
C ARG A 329 19.27 12.25 -24.62
N THR A 330 18.25 13.08 -24.42
CA THR A 330 17.80 14.11 -25.37
C THR A 330 18.09 15.52 -24.90
N ASN A 331 18.54 15.67 -23.64
CA ASN A 331 18.98 16.91 -23.02
C ASN A 331 20.48 17.12 -23.29
#